data_AF-A0A370WY72-F1
#
_entry.id   AF-A0A370WY72-F1
#
_cell.length_a   1.000
_cell.length_b   1.000
_cell.length_c   1.000
_cell.angle_alpha   90.00
_cell.angle_beta   90.00
_cell.angle_gamma   90.00
#
_symmetry.space_group_name_H-M   'P 1'
#
loop_
_entity.id
_entity.type
_entity.pdbx_description
1 polymer ?
#
loop_
_entity_poly.entity_id
_entity_poly.type
_entity_poly.pdbx_seq_one_letter_code
_entity_poly.pdbx_strand_id
1 'polypeptide(L)'
;MGVSRQQAIENRQAIIAAAEKLFRERGVDAVGLTELTKAAGFTQGGFYNHFQSKDALVAAVMNKAMEDGGANLVTAIERSKKMAVDPLKRQIDWYLSHEHRDDIHEGCPVSGFAGDVRRLSKEVRKSYAEGVASNLDYLSSLINGQNKRDRKKKAIAILSQMVGTLMLSRAVAEADPALSDEILKSGRQQLLLTLVDE
;
A
#
# COMPACT_ATOMS: atom_id res chain seq x y z
N MET A 1 35.54 14.08 5.58
CA MET A 1 35.13 13.11 6.61
C MET A 1 34.16 12.14 5.98
N GLY A 2 34.48 10.84 5.95
CA GLY A 2 33.61 9.83 5.34
C GLY A 2 32.43 9.49 6.23
N VAL A 3 31.27 9.28 5.62
CA VAL A 3 30.07 8.78 6.31
C VAL A 3 30.31 7.31 6.69
N SER A 4 29.98 6.91 7.93
CA SER A 4 30.11 5.51 8.34
C SER A 4 29.17 4.61 7.53
N ARG A 5 29.48 3.32 7.40
CA ARG A 5 28.60 2.37 6.68
C ARG A 5 27.18 2.35 7.25
N GLN A 6 27.07 2.44 8.58
CA GLN A 6 25.79 2.48 9.28
C GLN A 6 25.01 3.75 8.92
N GLN A 7 25.65 4.92 8.99
CA GLN A 7 25.02 6.18 8.63
C GLN A 7 24.60 6.22 7.15
N ALA A 8 25.37 5.57 6.25
CA ALA A 8 25.00 5.49 4.85
C ALA A 8 23.72 4.65 4.61
N ILE A 9 23.51 3.60 5.42
CA ILE A 9 22.30 2.77 5.38
C ILE A 9 21.10 3.56 5.90
N GLU A 10 21.25 4.24 7.04
CA GLU A 10 20.20 5.08 7.65
C GLU A 10 19.79 6.22 6.71
N ASN A 11 20.76 6.91 6.10
CA ASN A 11 20.51 7.94 5.10
C ASN A 11 19.74 7.38 3.90
N ARG A 12 20.13 6.20 3.41
CA ARG A 12 19.44 5.55 2.30
C ARG A 12 17.98 5.22 2.66
N GLN A 13 17.73 4.72 3.87
CA GLN A 13 16.37 4.44 4.35
C GLN A 13 15.54 5.71 4.50
N ALA A 14 16.12 6.80 5.02
CA ALA A 14 15.46 8.10 5.13
C ALA A 14 15.05 8.65 3.75
N ILE A 15 15.92 8.54 2.74
CA ILE A 15 15.59 8.93 1.36
C ILE A 15 14.42 8.11 0.83
N ILE A 16 14.40 6.79 1.04
CA ILE A 16 13.29 5.92 0.60
C ILE A 16 11.99 6.32 1.30
N ALA A 17 12.00 6.52 2.61
CA ALA A 17 10.81 6.87 3.37
C ALA A 17 10.24 8.23 2.94
N ALA A 18 11.09 9.25 2.74
CA ALA A 18 10.66 10.55 2.24
C ALA A 18 10.07 10.45 0.82
N ALA A 19 10.72 9.66 -0.05
CA ALA A 19 10.26 9.44 -1.41
C ALA A 19 8.91 8.70 -1.47
N GLU A 20 8.73 7.68 -0.64
CA GLU A 20 7.47 6.93 -0.54
C GLU A 20 6.29 7.84 -0.21
N LYS A 21 6.46 8.73 0.78
CA LYS A 21 5.41 9.68 1.18
C LYS A 21 5.00 10.59 0.04
N LEU A 22 5.99 11.20 -0.63
CA LEU A 22 5.74 12.09 -1.77
C LEU A 22 5.11 11.35 -2.96
N PHE A 23 5.58 10.14 -3.27
CA PHE A 23 5.03 9.37 -4.39
C PHE A 23 3.58 8.96 -4.14
N ARG A 24 3.20 8.59 -2.92
CA ARG A 24 1.80 8.25 -2.60
C ARG A 24 0.89 9.46 -2.63
N GLU A 25 1.38 10.61 -2.20
CA GLU A 25 0.59 11.85 -2.15
C GLU A 25 0.39 12.46 -3.54
N ARG A 26 1.44 12.51 -4.35
CA ARG A 26 1.46 13.29 -5.59
C ARG A 26 1.56 12.46 -6.86
N GLY A 27 1.80 11.16 -6.73
CA GLY A 27 2.13 10.25 -7.83
C GLY A 27 3.61 10.29 -8.20
N VAL A 28 4.13 9.15 -8.65
CA VAL A 28 5.56 8.99 -8.96
C VAL A 28 6.05 9.95 -10.05
N ASP A 29 5.25 10.18 -11.09
CA ASP A 29 5.63 11.03 -12.23
C ASP A 29 5.73 12.51 -11.85
N ALA A 30 4.85 12.98 -10.96
CA ALA A 30 4.74 14.39 -10.58
C ALA A 30 5.88 14.88 -9.67
N VAL A 31 6.59 13.95 -9.02
CA VAL A 31 7.61 14.25 -8.02
C VAL A 31 9.00 14.32 -8.68
N GLY A 32 9.60 15.51 -8.74
CA GLY A 32 10.92 15.72 -9.33
C GLY A 32 12.08 15.34 -8.40
N LEU A 33 13.29 15.16 -8.96
CA LEU A 33 14.48 14.85 -8.15
C LEU A 33 14.81 15.96 -7.15
N THR A 34 14.73 17.22 -7.56
CA THR A 34 14.98 18.38 -6.69
C THR A 34 14.07 18.39 -5.47
N GLU A 35 12.80 18.07 -5.67
CA GLU A 35 11.81 17.98 -4.61
C GLU A 35 12.13 16.83 -3.65
N LEU A 36 12.42 15.64 -4.18
CA LEU A 36 12.83 14.47 -3.38
C LEU A 36 14.00 14.79 -2.48
N THR A 37 15.06 15.38 -3.05
CA THR A 37 16.27 15.68 -2.28
C THR A 37 16.00 16.73 -1.21
N LYS A 38 15.17 17.74 -1.51
CA LYS A 38 14.73 18.74 -0.53
C LYS A 38 13.94 18.10 0.62
N ALA A 39 12.96 17.25 0.30
CA ALA A 39 12.13 16.58 1.30
C ALA A 39 12.93 15.59 2.16
N ALA A 40 13.92 14.91 1.58
CA ALA A 40 14.80 14.00 2.29
C ALA A 40 15.91 14.72 3.09
N GLY A 41 16.13 16.02 2.89
CA GLY A 41 17.22 16.78 3.53
C GLY A 41 18.60 16.53 2.91
N PHE A 42 18.66 16.13 1.64
CA PHE A 42 19.90 15.85 0.90
C PHE A 42 20.11 16.85 -0.23
N THR A 43 21.38 17.00 -0.65
CA THR A 43 21.69 17.67 -1.92
C THR A 43 21.52 16.68 -3.09
N GLN A 44 21.38 17.20 -4.31
CA GLN A 44 21.36 16.33 -5.51
C GLN A 44 22.64 15.48 -5.63
N GLY A 45 23.81 16.06 -5.35
CA GLY A 45 25.06 15.30 -5.30
C GLY A 45 25.05 14.20 -4.22
N GLY A 46 24.50 14.50 -3.04
CA GLY A 46 24.35 13.55 -1.95
C GLY A 46 23.41 12.37 -2.30
N PHE A 47 22.35 12.63 -3.04
CA PHE A 47 21.44 11.60 -3.54
C PHE A 47 22.17 10.55 -4.39
N TYR A 48 23.04 11.00 -5.31
CA TYR A 48 23.75 10.10 -6.21
C TYR A 48 24.77 9.19 -5.50
N ASN A 49 25.13 9.48 -4.24
CA ASN A 49 25.90 8.56 -3.41
C ASN A 49 25.08 7.34 -2.95
N HIS A 50 23.75 7.41 -3.00
CA HIS A 50 22.84 6.36 -2.54
C HIS A 50 22.04 5.69 -3.66
N PHE A 51 21.73 6.42 -4.73
CA PHE A 51 20.92 5.97 -5.86
C PHE A 51 21.50 6.44 -7.19
N GLN A 52 21.59 5.54 -8.16
CA GLN A 52 22.11 5.87 -9.49
C GLN A 52 21.13 6.72 -10.32
N SER A 53 19.84 6.67 -10.01
CA SER A 53 18.79 7.41 -10.71
C SER A 53 17.52 7.52 -9.88
N LYS A 54 16.58 8.37 -10.30
CA LYS A 54 15.22 8.39 -9.75
C LYS A 54 14.54 7.03 -9.93
N ASP A 55 14.73 6.36 -11.06
CA ASP A 55 14.14 5.04 -11.29
C ASP A 55 14.63 3.98 -10.31
N ALA A 56 15.93 4.02 -9.94
CA ALA A 56 16.49 3.15 -8.91
C ALA A 56 15.88 3.42 -7.54
N LEU A 57 15.56 4.69 -7.23
CA LEU A 57 14.82 5.05 -6.02
C LEU A 57 13.39 4.52 -6.07
N VAL A 58 12.68 4.68 -7.18
CA VAL A 58 11.29 4.19 -7.34
C VAL A 58 11.23 2.68 -7.16
N ALA A 59 12.18 1.92 -7.71
CA ALA A 59 12.28 0.48 -7.50
C ALA A 59 12.49 0.13 -6.02
N ALA A 60 13.40 0.85 -5.33
CA ALA A 60 13.66 0.63 -3.91
C ALA A 60 12.44 0.97 -3.03
N VAL A 61 11.73 2.06 -3.34
CA VAL A 61 10.48 2.45 -2.67
C VAL A 61 9.42 1.37 -2.87
N MET A 62 9.19 0.91 -4.10
CA MET A 62 8.17 -0.10 -4.38
C MET A 62 8.46 -1.40 -3.63
N ASN A 63 9.70 -1.89 -3.69
CA ASN A 63 10.11 -3.11 -2.98
C ASN A 63 9.83 -3.00 -1.48
N LYS A 64 10.31 -1.92 -0.85
CA LYS A 64 10.10 -1.68 0.58
C LYS A 64 8.61 -1.56 0.91
N ALA A 65 7.86 -0.77 0.15
CA ALA A 65 6.44 -0.55 0.38
C ALA A 65 5.63 -1.86 0.33
N MET A 66 5.90 -2.73 -0.66
CA MET A 66 5.22 -4.01 -0.79
C MET A 66 5.63 -5.00 0.31
N GLU A 67 6.91 -5.01 0.72
CA GLU A 67 7.42 -5.81 1.84
C GLU A 67 6.76 -5.40 3.16
N ASP A 68 6.80 -4.11 3.49
CA ASP A 68 6.20 -3.56 4.72
C ASP A 68 4.69 -3.76 4.75
N GLY A 69 4.01 -3.52 3.62
CA GLY A 69 2.57 -3.75 3.51
C GLY A 69 2.18 -5.21 3.74
N GLY A 70 2.98 -6.15 3.24
CA GLY A 70 2.81 -7.58 3.51
C GLY A 70 3.04 -7.92 4.98
N ALA A 71 4.12 -7.42 5.59
CA ALA A 71 4.43 -7.62 7.00
C ALA A 71 3.36 -7.04 7.94
N ASN A 72 2.83 -5.87 7.60
CA ASN A 72 1.74 -5.21 8.33
C ASN A 72 0.46 -6.03 8.27
N LEU A 73 0.10 -6.58 7.10
CA LEU A 73 -1.06 -7.47 6.98
C LEU A 73 -0.89 -8.72 7.84
N VAL A 74 0.27 -9.37 7.80
CA VAL A 74 0.55 -10.56 8.63
C VAL A 74 0.41 -10.23 10.12
N THR A 75 0.97 -9.10 10.55
CA THR A 75 0.90 -8.65 11.95
C THR A 75 -0.54 -8.34 12.36
N ALA A 76 -1.34 -7.71 11.49
CA ALA A 76 -2.76 -7.45 11.71
C ALA A 76 -3.56 -8.75 11.86
N ILE A 77 -3.28 -9.75 11.02
CA ILE A 77 -3.89 -11.09 11.10
C ILE A 77 -3.54 -11.77 12.43
N GLU A 78 -2.27 -11.82 12.80
CA GLU A 78 -1.82 -12.47 14.04
C GLU A 78 -2.38 -11.77 15.29
N ARG A 79 -2.45 -10.44 15.28
CA ARG A 79 -3.10 -9.68 16.36
C ARG A 79 -4.58 -10.02 16.47
N SER A 80 -5.28 -10.17 15.34
CA SER A 80 -6.70 -10.53 15.32
C SER A 80 -6.95 -11.91 15.93
N LYS A 81 -6.13 -12.90 15.57
CA LYS A 81 -6.16 -14.25 16.15
C LYS A 81 -5.98 -14.22 17.67
N LYS A 82 -5.00 -13.46 18.18
CA LYS A 82 -4.75 -13.29 19.62
C LYS A 82 -5.92 -12.65 20.37
N MET A 83 -6.66 -11.77 19.69
CA MET A 83 -7.85 -11.11 20.23
C MET A 83 -9.13 -11.94 20.08
N ALA A 84 -9.06 -13.14 19.49
CA ALA A 84 -10.22 -13.98 19.15
C ALA A 84 -11.27 -13.24 18.30
N VAL A 85 -10.83 -12.34 17.42
CA VAL A 85 -11.69 -11.65 16.44
C VAL A 85 -11.41 -12.18 15.04
N ASP A 86 -12.43 -12.18 14.18
CA ASP A 86 -12.28 -12.57 12.79
C ASP A 86 -11.25 -11.65 12.10
N PRO A 87 -10.12 -12.20 11.60
CA PRO A 87 -9.05 -11.41 11.00
C PRO A 87 -9.47 -10.75 9.69
N LEU A 88 -10.33 -11.39 8.90
CA LEU A 88 -10.77 -10.86 7.62
C LEU A 88 -11.77 -9.72 7.83
N LYS A 89 -12.71 -9.88 8.76
CA LYS A 89 -13.62 -8.81 9.19
C LYS A 89 -12.86 -7.59 9.68
N ARG A 90 -11.92 -7.79 10.61
CA ARG A 90 -11.09 -6.69 11.15
C ARG A 90 -10.27 -6.01 10.05
N GLN A 91 -9.73 -6.78 9.10
CA GLN A 91 -8.99 -6.25 7.97
C GLN A 91 -9.88 -5.38 7.08
N ILE A 92 -11.10 -5.83 6.75
CA ILE A 92 -12.08 -5.05 5.97
C ILE A 92 -12.48 -3.76 6.70
N ASP A 93 -12.75 -3.85 8.00
CA ASP A 93 -13.12 -2.70 8.84
C ASP A 93 -12.02 -1.62 8.83
N TRP A 94 -10.75 -2.03 9.02
CA TRP A 94 -9.61 -1.11 8.94
C TRP A 94 -9.41 -0.57 7.52
N TYR A 95 -9.43 -1.44 6.51
CA TYR A 95 -9.12 -1.05 5.13
C TYR A 95 -10.09 0.00 4.60
N LEU A 96 -11.36 -0.07 5.01
CA LEU A 96 -12.39 0.86 4.58
C LEU A 96 -12.72 1.90 5.65
N SER A 97 -11.83 2.17 6.60
CA SER A 97 -11.99 3.19 7.63
C SER A 97 -11.68 4.61 7.11
N HIS A 98 -12.17 5.63 7.82
CA HIS A 98 -11.77 7.02 7.57
C HIS A 98 -10.27 7.22 7.81
N GLU A 99 -9.72 6.57 8.84
CA GLU A 99 -8.27 6.60 9.14
C GLU A 99 -7.45 6.16 7.92
N HIS A 100 -7.80 5.05 7.29
CA HIS A 100 -7.10 4.61 6.08
C HIS A 100 -7.42 5.47 4.86
N ARG A 101 -8.65 5.98 4.71
CA ARG A 101 -9.00 6.90 3.62
C ARG A 101 -8.12 8.15 3.67
N ASP A 102 -8.05 8.78 4.83
CA ASP A 102 -7.40 10.06 5.06
C ASP A 102 -5.87 9.92 5.13
N ASP A 103 -5.36 8.77 5.57
CA ASP A 103 -3.92 8.46 5.55
C ASP A 103 -3.49 7.84 4.22
N ILE A 104 -3.05 8.71 3.30
CA ILE A 104 -2.48 8.34 2.01
C ILE A 104 -1.07 7.75 2.16
N HIS A 105 -0.34 8.12 3.21
CA HIS A 105 1.08 7.82 3.37
C HIS A 105 1.34 6.43 3.93
N GLU A 106 0.68 6.06 5.02
CA GLU A 106 0.92 4.81 5.76
C GLU A 106 -0.14 3.73 5.45
N GLY A 107 -0.93 3.94 4.40
CA GLY A 107 -1.95 3.01 3.92
C GLY A 107 -1.42 1.86 3.05
N CYS A 108 -2.34 0.99 2.62
CA CYS A 108 -2.02 -0.18 1.79
C CYS A 108 -1.31 0.23 0.47
N PRO A 109 -0.09 -0.27 0.21
CA PRO A 109 0.69 0.06 -0.99
C PRO A 109 0.00 -0.32 -2.29
N VAL A 110 -0.82 -1.39 -2.27
CA VAL A 110 -1.62 -1.81 -3.42
C VAL A 110 -2.52 -0.67 -3.88
N SER A 111 -3.26 -0.04 -2.95
CA SER A 111 -4.12 1.10 -3.27
C SER A 111 -3.33 2.37 -3.60
N GLY A 112 -2.21 2.61 -2.91
CA GLY A 112 -1.41 3.83 -3.07
C GLY A 112 -0.74 3.94 -4.44
N PHE A 113 -0.29 2.82 -5.02
CA PHE A 113 0.45 2.82 -6.29
C PHE A 113 -0.34 2.28 -7.50
N ALA A 114 -1.58 1.84 -7.32
CA ALA A 114 -2.38 1.24 -8.41
C ALA A 114 -2.49 2.15 -9.65
N GLY A 115 -2.60 3.47 -9.44
CA GLY A 115 -2.70 4.46 -10.53
C GLY A 115 -1.40 4.70 -11.31
N ASP A 116 -0.26 4.52 -10.65
CA ASP A 116 1.06 4.87 -11.19
C ASP A 116 1.74 3.69 -11.86
N VAL A 117 1.63 2.49 -11.27
CA VAL A 117 2.49 1.34 -11.56
C VAL A 117 2.56 0.98 -13.04
N ARG A 118 1.48 1.20 -13.80
CA ARG A 118 1.43 0.90 -15.24
C ARG A 118 2.41 1.71 -16.09
N ARG A 119 2.84 2.89 -15.61
CA ARG A 119 3.75 3.81 -16.30
C ARG A 119 5.21 3.62 -15.90
N LEU A 120 5.46 2.83 -14.87
CA LEU A 120 6.78 2.65 -14.28
C LEU A 120 7.58 1.54 -14.98
N SER A 121 8.84 1.41 -14.58
CA SER A 121 9.78 0.44 -15.15
C SER A 121 9.27 -1.01 -15.01
N LYS A 122 9.83 -1.91 -15.83
CA LYS A 122 9.48 -3.35 -15.76
C LYS A 122 9.77 -3.95 -14.38
N GLU A 123 10.85 -3.51 -13.74
CA GLU A 123 11.26 -3.95 -12.41
C GLU A 123 10.23 -3.54 -11.35
N VAL A 124 9.79 -2.28 -11.37
CA VAL A 124 8.77 -1.77 -10.44
C VAL A 124 7.44 -2.52 -10.61
N ARG A 125 7.02 -2.75 -11.87
CA ARG A 125 5.82 -3.52 -12.19
C ARG A 125 5.88 -4.95 -11.67
N LYS A 126 7.05 -5.60 -11.76
CA LYS A 126 7.26 -6.95 -11.25
C LYS A 126 7.11 -6.98 -9.73
N SER A 127 7.78 -6.07 -9.02
CA SER A 127 7.70 -5.96 -7.55
C SER A 127 6.26 -5.76 -7.05
N TYR A 128 5.53 -4.84 -7.68
CA TYR A 128 4.12 -4.62 -7.35
C TYR A 128 3.27 -5.88 -7.61
N ALA A 129 3.47 -6.56 -8.74
CA ALA A 129 2.74 -7.80 -9.05
C ALA A 129 3.02 -8.92 -8.03
N GLU A 130 4.27 -9.08 -7.61
CA GLU A 130 4.68 -10.04 -6.58
C GLU A 130 4.01 -9.73 -5.24
N GLY A 131 4.04 -8.47 -4.79
CA GLY A 131 3.40 -8.10 -3.53
C GLY A 131 1.87 -8.19 -3.57
N VAL A 132 1.22 -7.91 -4.72
CA VAL A 132 -0.22 -8.17 -4.89
C VAL A 132 -0.52 -9.67 -4.79
N ALA A 133 0.30 -10.52 -5.41
CA ALA A 133 0.16 -11.96 -5.32
C ALA A 133 0.30 -12.45 -3.86
N SER A 134 1.29 -11.96 -3.12
CA SER A 134 1.45 -12.26 -1.69
C SER A 134 0.24 -11.80 -0.86
N ASN A 135 -0.29 -10.61 -1.12
CA ASN A 135 -1.48 -10.09 -0.43
C ASN A 135 -2.70 -11.01 -0.66
N LEU A 136 -2.91 -11.45 -1.90
CA LEU A 136 -3.95 -12.40 -2.26
C LEU A 136 -3.78 -13.76 -1.60
N ASP A 137 -2.54 -14.26 -1.49
CA ASP A 137 -2.26 -15.53 -0.81
C ASP A 137 -2.57 -15.43 0.69
N TYR A 138 -2.23 -14.32 1.35
CA TYR A 138 -2.61 -14.08 2.75
C TYR A 138 -4.12 -14.00 2.93
N LEU A 139 -4.84 -13.20 2.13
CA LEU A 139 -6.30 -13.13 2.21
C LEU A 139 -6.96 -14.48 1.91
N SER A 140 -6.48 -15.20 0.90
CA SER A 140 -6.97 -16.54 0.56
C SER A 140 -6.76 -17.55 1.69
N SER A 141 -5.83 -17.31 2.61
CA SER A 141 -5.62 -18.18 3.78
C SER A 141 -6.66 -17.97 4.89
N LEU A 142 -7.35 -16.82 4.88
CA LEU A 142 -8.38 -16.46 5.87
C LEU A 142 -9.80 -16.82 5.43
N ILE A 143 -9.99 -17.08 4.14
CA ILE A 143 -11.31 -17.26 3.53
C ILE A 143 -11.71 -18.74 3.54
N ASN A 144 -12.97 -19.02 3.87
CA ASN A 144 -13.54 -20.35 3.71
C ASN A 144 -13.87 -20.63 2.23
N GLY A 145 -13.68 -21.87 1.80
CA GLY A 145 -13.99 -22.25 0.42
C GLY A 145 -13.71 -23.70 0.12
N GLN A 146 -14.51 -24.24 -0.81
CA GLN A 146 -14.52 -25.66 -1.18
C GLN A 146 -13.15 -26.17 -1.66
N ASN A 147 -12.37 -25.32 -2.33
CA ASN A 147 -11.03 -25.62 -2.79
C ASN A 147 -10.16 -24.35 -2.89
N LYS A 148 -8.87 -24.53 -3.17
CA LYS A 148 -7.89 -23.42 -3.29
C LYS A 148 -8.26 -22.41 -4.38
N ARG A 149 -8.84 -22.86 -5.49
CA ARG A 149 -9.22 -21.99 -6.62
C ARG A 149 -10.35 -21.05 -6.20
N ASP A 150 -11.33 -21.55 -5.46
CA ASP A 150 -12.47 -20.74 -5.01
C ASP A 150 -12.07 -19.74 -3.94
N ARG A 151 -11.22 -20.13 -2.97
CA ARG A 151 -10.65 -19.18 -2.00
C ARG A 151 -9.87 -18.06 -2.69
N LYS A 152 -9.06 -18.39 -3.71
CA LYS A 152 -8.32 -17.38 -4.49
C LYS A 152 -9.25 -16.44 -5.24
N LYS A 153 -10.32 -16.94 -5.87
CA LYS A 153 -11.32 -16.08 -6.54
C LYS A 153 -11.99 -15.12 -5.56
N LYS A 154 -12.40 -15.61 -4.38
CA LYS A 154 -12.98 -14.77 -3.32
C LYS A 154 -11.98 -13.72 -2.82
N ALA A 155 -10.72 -14.12 -2.59
CA ALA A 155 -9.66 -13.19 -2.19
C ALA A 155 -9.45 -12.07 -3.20
N ILE A 156 -9.46 -12.40 -4.50
CA ILE A 156 -9.38 -11.42 -5.58
C ILE A 156 -10.57 -10.46 -5.52
N ALA A 157 -11.80 -10.98 -5.42
CA ALA A 157 -13.00 -10.14 -5.35
C ALA A 157 -12.96 -9.19 -4.13
N ILE A 158 -12.59 -9.71 -2.95
CA ILE A 158 -12.47 -8.93 -1.72
C ILE A 158 -11.40 -7.85 -1.84
N LEU A 159 -10.19 -8.20 -2.31
CA LEU A 159 -9.12 -7.22 -2.49
C LEU A 159 -9.48 -6.15 -3.51
N SER A 160 -10.05 -6.53 -4.66
CA SER A 160 -10.50 -5.59 -5.69
C SER A 160 -11.56 -4.63 -5.18
N GLN A 161 -12.52 -5.13 -4.40
CA GLN A 161 -13.57 -4.28 -3.82
C GLN A 161 -13.03 -3.37 -2.72
N MET A 162 -12.14 -3.86 -1.85
CA MET A 162 -11.46 -3.04 -0.85
C MET A 162 -10.68 -1.89 -1.49
N VAL A 163 -9.80 -2.22 -2.45
CA VAL A 163 -8.97 -1.24 -3.17
C VAL A 163 -9.85 -0.24 -3.92
N GLY A 164 -10.82 -0.72 -4.70
CA GLY A 164 -11.69 0.13 -5.51
C GLY A 164 -12.56 1.07 -4.67
N THR A 165 -13.16 0.56 -3.59
CA THR A 165 -13.98 1.36 -2.67
C THR A 165 -13.15 2.48 -2.06
N LEU A 166 -11.95 2.16 -1.56
CA LEU A 166 -11.06 3.15 -0.96
C LEU A 166 -10.62 4.21 -1.97
N MET A 167 -10.25 3.80 -3.18
CA MET A 167 -9.82 4.72 -4.24
C MET A 167 -10.93 5.69 -4.64
N LEU A 168 -12.16 5.19 -4.83
CA LEU A 168 -13.32 6.03 -5.15
C LEU A 168 -13.66 6.99 -4.01
N SER A 169 -13.64 6.50 -2.77
CA SER A 169 -13.89 7.32 -1.58
C SER A 169 -12.87 8.46 -1.45
N ARG A 170 -11.57 8.19 -1.65
CA ARG A 170 -10.51 9.21 -1.68
C ARG A 170 -10.73 10.24 -2.79
N ALA A 171 -11.08 9.78 -4.00
CA ALA A 171 -11.21 10.63 -5.18
C ALA A 171 -12.30 11.70 -5.04
N VAL A 172 -13.33 11.45 -4.23
CA VAL A 172 -14.44 12.41 -4.03
C VAL A 172 -14.36 13.13 -2.68
N ALA A 173 -13.44 12.77 -1.79
CA ALA A 173 -13.42 13.24 -0.40
C ALA A 173 -13.40 14.77 -0.24
N GLU A 174 -12.63 15.47 -1.07
CA GLU A 174 -12.56 16.95 -1.03
C GLU A 174 -13.80 17.62 -1.66
N ALA A 175 -14.37 17.01 -2.70
CA ALA A 175 -15.48 17.60 -3.47
C ALA A 175 -16.86 17.27 -2.88
N ASP A 176 -17.02 16.08 -2.31
CA ASP A 176 -18.25 15.58 -1.69
C ASP A 176 -17.92 14.60 -0.54
N PRO A 177 -17.70 15.13 0.68
CA PRO A 177 -17.40 14.31 1.85
C PRO A 177 -18.52 13.31 2.20
N ALA A 178 -19.78 13.66 1.94
CA ALA A 178 -20.92 12.78 2.24
C ALA A 178 -20.93 11.55 1.32
N LEU A 179 -20.69 11.75 0.02
CA LEU A 179 -20.53 10.65 -0.93
C LEU A 179 -19.30 9.79 -0.59
N SER A 180 -18.20 10.42 -0.17
CA SER A 180 -16.99 9.71 0.26
C SER A 180 -17.26 8.73 1.41
N ASP A 181 -18.01 9.19 2.42
CA ASP A 181 -18.41 8.39 3.57
C ASP A 181 -19.40 7.28 3.18
N GLU A 182 -20.36 7.59 2.31
CA GLU A 182 -21.33 6.63 1.79
C GLU A 182 -20.65 5.49 1.02
N ILE A 183 -19.65 5.79 0.20
CA ILE A 183 -18.86 4.79 -0.53
C ILE A 183 -18.16 3.84 0.45
N LEU A 184 -17.46 4.36 1.47
CA LEU A 184 -16.79 3.52 2.48
C LEU A 184 -17.79 2.63 3.22
N LYS A 185 -18.89 3.23 3.70
CA LYS A 185 -19.92 2.53 4.45
C LYS A 185 -20.54 1.40 3.63
N SER A 186 -20.95 1.69 2.40
CA SER A 186 -21.61 0.75 1.52
C SER A 186 -20.67 -0.38 1.10
N GLY A 187 -19.43 -0.05 0.73
CA GLY A 187 -18.42 -1.06 0.38
C GLY A 187 -18.08 -1.98 1.54
N ARG A 188 -17.95 -1.43 2.75
CA ARG A 188 -17.71 -2.21 3.98
C ARG A 188 -18.89 -3.12 4.28
N GLN A 189 -20.11 -2.59 4.28
CA GLN A 189 -21.32 -3.37 4.56
C GLN A 189 -21.45 -4.55 3.58
N GLN A 190 -21.27 -4.31 2.29
CA GLN A 190 -21.37 -5.36 1.27
C GLN A 190 -20.31 -6.46 1.46
N LEU A 191 -19.06 -6.07 1.74
CA LEU A 191 -17.99 -7.03 2.02
C LEU A 191 -18.30 -7.88 3.25
N LEU A 192 -18.79 -7.26 4.32
CA LEU A 192 -19.14 -7.98 5.56
C LEU A 192 -20.34 -8.92 5.38
N LEU A 193 -21.35 -8.55 4.60
CA LEU A 193 -22.48 -9.44 4.27
C LEU A 193 -21.99 -10.69 3.55
N THR A 194 -21.06 -10.53 2.61
CA THR A 194 -20.48 -11.65 1.84
C THR A 194 -19.73 -12.65 2.74
N LEU A 195 -19.30 -12.25 3.95
CA LEU A 195 -18.68 -13.15 4.93
C LEU A 195 -19.68 -13.95 5.78
N VAL A 196 -20.93 -13.48 5.87
CA VAL A 196 -21.99 -14.10 6.70
C VAL A 196 -22.78 -15.13 5.90
N ASP A 197 -22.83 -14.99 4.58
CA ASP A 197 -23.54 -15.91 3.66
C ASP A 197 -22.77 -17.24 3.38
N GLU A 198 -21.87 -17.64 4.28
CA GLU A 198 -21.08 -18.90 4.22
C GLU A 198 -21.30 -19.77 5.46
#